data_AF-A0AAF0MAX8-F1
#
_entry.id   AF-A0AAF0MAX8-F1
#
_cell.length_a   1.000
_cell.length_b   1.000
_cell.length_c   1.000
_cell.angle_alpha   90.00
_cell.angle_beta   90.00
_cell.angle_gamma   90.00
#
_symmetry.space_group_name_H-M   'P 1'
#
loop_
_entity.id
_entity.type
_entity.pdbx_description
1 polymer ?
#
loop_
_entity_poly.entity_id
_entity_poly.type
_entity_poly.pdbx_seq_one_letter_code
_entity_poly.pdbx_strand_id
1 'polypeptide(L)'
;MTAARRTTLVRIVLCVAVVLGVALLLVPGASQTLRTVAAGVAGALRALGHGTLAVDERFALAMAVSAVTAPLPLLLAGASRASRPDRVLRRAVVSGVVVLVFAALAAAHADARVDRFRSVLVAGLVGVAIGALVDAAVHARERAAHASVRSKRVAWTIAACYGVVVVLVATAGSPVDGGIRPWLTRAIAAGHRLGAPTWLGYDAVEFTANVVFFTPFGFLAVLLLGARRWWVGMLGGFVVSVCIETVQALFLPARFASVDDVLANTSGAVLGVLVGIVVLGRVRASAADGQ
;
A
#
# COMPACT_ATOMS: atom_id res chain seq x y z
N MET A 1 20.31 -8.43 33.97
CA MET A 1 19.86 -7.41 32.97
C MET A 1 18.34 -7.25 33.08
N THR A 2 17.82 -6.03 33.25
CA THR A 2 16.38 -5.78 33.42
C THR A 2 15.62 -5.86 32.08
N ALA A 3 14.35 -6.28 32.11
CA ALA A 3 13.51 -6.55 30.92
C ALA A 3 13.43 -5.36 29.93
N ALA A 4 13.47 -4.12 30.42
CA ALA A 4 13.46 -2.91 29.59
C ALA A 4 14.73 -2.71 28.73
N ARG A 5 15.88 -3.27 29.15
CA ARG A 5 17.13 -3.23 28.35
C ARG A 5 17.11 -4.27 27.22
N ARG A 6 16.51 -5.45 27.43
CA ARG A 6 16.36 -6.47 26.37
C ARG A 6 15.45 -6.00 25.24
N THR A 7 14.33 -5.35 25.54
CA THR A 7 13.42 -4.80 24.51
C THR A 7 14.04 -3.64 23.74
N THR A 8 14.83 -2.79 24.39
CA THR A 8 15.56 -1.71 23.70
C THR A 8 16.63 -2.28 22.77
N LEU A 9 17.37 -3.31 23.20
CA LEU A 9 18.37 -3.99 22.38
C LEU A 9 17.75 -4.67 21.16
N VAL A 10 16.66 -5.42 21.34
CA VAL A 10 15.92 -6.06 20.23
C VAL A 10 15.40 -5.03 19.24
N ARG A 11 14.93 -3.86 19.70
CA ARG A 11 14.46 -2.76 18.84
C ARG A 11 15.60 -2.10 18.07
N ILE A 12 16.75 -1.89 18.69
CA ILE A 12 17.95 -1.39 18.01
C ILE A 12 18.40 -2.41 16.97
N VAL A 13 18.46 -3.70 17.32
CA VAL A 13 18.82 -4.78 16.39
C VAL A 13 17.84 -4.89 15.23
N LEU A 14 16.53 -4.72 15.46
CA LEU A 14 15.52 -4.78 14.40
C LEU A 14 15.57 -3.53 13.50
N CYS A 15 15.76 -2.34 14.06
CA CYS A 15 16.01 -1.12 13.29
C CYS A 15 17.30 -1.24 12.47
N VAL A 16 18.37 -1.74 13.08
CA VAL A 16 19.67 -1.99 12.42
C VAL A 16 19.53 -3.06 11.35
N ALA A 17 18.72 -4.10 11.56
CA ALA A 17 18.44 -5.15 10.58
C ALA A 17 17.60 -4.65 9.40
N VAL A 18 16.64 -3.75 9.62
CA VAL A 18 15.90 -3.09 8.53
C VAL A 18 16.79 -2.07 7.82
N VAL A 19 17.59 -1.30 8.54
CA VAL A 19 18.60 -0.38 7.97
C VAL A 19 19.63 -1.17 7.15
N LEU A 20 20.09 -2.33 7.64
CA LEU A 20 20.97 -3.24 6.92
C LEU A 20 20.25 -3.90 5.74
N GLY A 21 18.99 -4.31 5.88
CA GLY A 21 18.18 -4.88 4.79
C GLY A 21 17.95 -3.87 3.67
N VAL A 22 17.62 -2.62 4.01
CA VAL A 22 17.51 -1.51 3.07
C VAL A 22 18.88 -1.15 2.48
N ALA A 23 19.96 -1.13 3.27
CA ALA A 23 21.32 -0.92 2.75
C ALA A 23 21.72 -2.02 1.75
N LEU A 24 21.44 -3.29 2.07
CA LEU A 24 21.73 -4.46 1.25
C LEU A 24 20.88 -4.52 -0.02
N LEU A 25 19.65 -3.97 0.00
CA LEU A 25 18.79 -3.78 -1.17
C LEU A 25 19.30 -2.69 -2.12
N LEU A 26 20.16 -1.79 -1.66
CA LEU A 26 20.47 -0.54 -2.35
C LEU A 26 21.94 -0.42 -2.82
N VAL A 27 22.89 -1.19 -2.27
CA VAL A 27 24.30 -1.17 -2.69
C VAL A 27 24.54 -2.08 -3.91
N PRO A 28 25.01 -1.55 -5.07
CA PRO A 28 25.43 -2.37 -6.21
C PRO A 28 26.69 -3.15 -5.84
N GLY A 29 26.57 -4.48 -5.79
CA GLY A 29 27.64 -5.39 -5.35
C GLY A 29 27.17 -6.45 -4.34
N ALA A 30 26.45 -6.06 -3.29
CA ALA A 30 25.77 -7.00 -2.37
C ALA A 30 24.54 -7.70 -3.00
N SER A 31 24.21 -7.25 -4.20
CA SER A 31 22.95 -7.43 -4.93
C SER A 31 22.75 -8.78 -5.63
N GLN A 32 23.64 -9.76 -5.51
CA GLN A 32 23.45 -11.02 -6.24
C GLN A 32 22.50 -11.93 -5.48
N THR A 33 22.82 -12.27 -4.23
CA THR A 33 21.96 -13.12 -3.38
C THR A 33 20.55 -12.56 -3.20
N LEU A 34 20.40 -11.23 -3.07
CA LEU A 34 19.08 -10.63 -2.90
C LEU A 34 18.33 -10.34 -4.20
N ARG A 35 19.01 -10.12 -5.34
CA ARG A 35 18.31 -10.22 -6.65
C ARG A 35 17.89 -11.65 -6.90
N THR A 36 18.64 -12.65 -6.45
CA THR A 36 18.22 -14.06 -6.52
C THR A 36 17.08 -14.36 -5.56
N VAL A 37 17.04 -13.77 -4.35
CA VAL A 37 15.90 -13.92 -3.43
C VAL A 37 14.69 -13.14 -3.91
N ALA A 38 14.84 -11.91 -4.41
CA ALA A 38 13.74 -11.11 -4.95
C ALA A 38 13.22 -11.68 -6.28
N ALA A 39 14.10 -12.14 -7.18
CA ALA A 39 13.72 -12.90 -8.38
C ALA A 39 13.22 -14.30 -8.01
N GLY A 40 13.65 -14.87 -6.90
CA GLY A 40 13.16 -16.14 -6.35
C GLY A 40 11.80 -16.00 -5.69
N VAL A 41 11.52 -14.88 -5.03
CA VAL A 41 10.21 -14.52 -4.47
C VAL A 41 9.28 -14.09 -5.60
N ALA A 42 9.72 -13.25 -6.53
CA ALA A 42 8.95 -12.91 -7.73
C ALA A 42 8.73 -14.17 -8.59
N GLY A 43 9.72 -15.06 -8.68
CA GLY A 43 9.63 -16.35 -9.35
C GLY A 43 8.71 -17.33 -8.62
N ALA A 44 8.74 -17.37 -7.29
CA ALA A 44 7.85 -18.19 -6.47
C ALA A 44 6.42 -17.65 -6.46
N LEU A 45 6.24 -16.33 -6.45
CA LEU A 45 4.95 -15.66 -6.62
C LEU A 45 4.43 -15.90 -8.03
N ARG A 46 5.26 -15.76 -9.07
CA ARG A 46 4.93 -16.15 -10.45
C ARG A 46 4.58 -17.64 -10.52
N ALA A 47 5.30 -18.53 -9.82
CA ALA A 47 5.01 -19.96 -9.78
C ALA A 47 3.70 -20.28 -9.04
N LEU A 48 3.41 -19.59 -7.93
CA LEU A 48 2.13 -19.64 -7.22
C LEU A 48 0.96 -19.07 -8.05
N GLY A 49 1.26 -18.10 -8.92
CA GLY A 49 0.34 -17.59 -9.93
C GLY A 49 0.40 -18.35 -11.26
N HIS A 50 1.11 -19.48 -11.38
CA HIS A 50 1.27 -20.19 -12.66
C HIS A 50 1.72 -19.32 -13.87
N GLY A 51 2.48 -18.24 -13.63
CA GLY A 51 2.93 -17.29 -14.64
C GLY A 51 2.02 -16.07 -14.87
N THR A 52 0.97 -15.89 -14.06
CA THR A 52 -0.06 -14.84 -14.25
C THR A 52 0.26 -13.50 -13.58
N LEU A 53 1.30 -13.40 -12.75
CA LEU A 53 1.80 -12.12 -12.24
C LEU A 53 2.56 -11.41 -13.35
N ALA A 54 1.90 -10.47 -14.01
CA ALA A 54 2.38 -9.74 -15.18
C ALA A 54 3.00 -8.38 -14.83
N VAL A 55 3.13 -8.06 -13.54
CA VAL A 55 3.72 -6.81 -13.06
C VAL A 55 5.15 -6.60 -13.59
N ASP A 56 5.39 -5.44 -14.20
CA ASP A 56 6.72 -4.98 -14.61
C ASP A 56 7.75 -5.10 -13.48
N GLU A 57 8.97 -5.56 -13.80
CA GLU A 57 10.01 -5.84 -12.81
C GLU A 57 10.45 -4.62 -12.01
N ARG A 58 10.46 -3.43 -12.64
CA ARG A 58 10.85 -2.18 -11.97
C ARG A 58 9.74 -1.77 -11.01
N PHE A 59 8.48 -1.97 -11.39
CA PHE A 59 7.35 -1.73 -10.50
C PHE A 59 7.31 -2.73 -9.34
N ALA A 60 7.58 -4.02 -9.59
CA ALA A 60 7.72 -5.02 -8.54
C ALA A 60 8.84 -4.65 -7.54
N LEU A 61 9.97 -4.14 -8.02
CA LEU A 61 11.05 -3.63 -7.16
C LEU A 61 10.59 -2.42 -6.33
N ALA A 62 9.82 -1.50 -6.92
CA ALA A 62 9.27 -0.35 -6.20
C ALA A 62 8.28 -0.78 -5.10
N MET A 63 7.45 -1.78 -5.37
CA MET A 63 6.58 -2.39 -4.35
C MET A 63 7.41 -3.02 -3.23
N ALA A 64 8.50 -3.72 -3.55
CA ALA A 64 9.40 -4.30 -2.55
C ALA A 64 10.06 -3.22 -1.68
N VAL A 65 10.58 -2.14 -2.28
CA VAL A 65 11.13 -0.99 -1.53
C VAL A 65 10.06 -0.37 -0.62
N SER A 66 8.83 -0.23 -1.11
CA SER A 66 7.70 0.28 -0.32
C SER A 66 7.40 -0.65 0.87
N ALA A 67 7.36 -1.97 0.65
CA ALA A 67 7.09 -2.97 1.67
C ALA A 67 8.17 -2.99 2.77
N VAL A 68 9.45 -2.80 2.40
CA VAL A 68 10.57 -2.79 3.36
C VAL A 68 10.63 -1.49 4.16
N THR A 69 10.19 -0.37 3.58
CA THR A 69 10.21 0.93 4.25
C THR A 69 8.96 1.19 5.10
N ALA A 70 7.83 0.52 4.81
CA ALA A 70 6.59 0.65 5.56
C ALA A 70 6.68 0.32 7.06
N PRO A 71 7.50 -0.63 7.53
CA PRO A 71 7.70 -0.85 8.96
C PRO A 71 8.40 0.31 9.70
N LEU A 72 9.14 1.19 9.01
CA LEU A 72 9.99 2.20 9.68
C LEU A 72 9.22 3.09 10.68
N PRO A 73 8.05 3.68 10.35
CA PRO A 73 7.30 4.48 11.32
C PRO A 73 6.85 3.66 12.54
N LEU A 74 6.44 2.41 12.34
CA LEU A 74 5.99 1.49 13.40
C LEU A 74 7.14 1.09 14.34
N LEU A 75 8.32 0.84 13.79
CA LEU A 75 9.52 0.53 14.57
C LEU A 75 9.92 1.71 15.46
N LEU A 76 9.88 2.92 14.91
CA LEU A 76 10.10 4.15 15.67
C LEU A 76 9.03 4.35 16.74
N ALA A 77 7.78 3.97 16.47
CA ALA A 77 6.68 4.04 17.42
C ALA A 77 6.96 3.13 18.61
N GLY A 78 7.33 1.87 18.33
CA GLY A 78 7.76 0.90 19.33
C GLY A 78 8.93 1.39 20.16
N ALA A 79 9.94 2.03 19.56
CA ALA A 79 11.11 2.55 20.26
C ALA A 79 10.81 3.72 21.22
N SER A 80 9.84 4.57 20.89
CA SER A 80 9.48 5.73 21.71
C SER A 80 8.50 5.34 22.84
N ARG A 81 8.89 5.50 24.11
CA ARG A 81 8.05 5.16 25.29
C ARG A 81 6.77 6.01 25.50
N ALA A 82 6.43 6.91 24.58
CA ALA A 82 5.23 7.74 24.75
C ALA A 82 4.38 7.71 23.46
N SER A 83 3.29 6.97 23.57
CA SER A 83 2.28 6.67 22.56
C SER A 83 1.33 7.87 22.41
N ARG A 84 1.68 8.85 21.58
CA ARG A 84 0.79 9.98 21.25
C ARG A 84 0.64 10.17 19.74
N PRO A 85 -0.56 10.55 19.26
CA PRO A 85 -0.85 10.74 17.83
C PRO A 85 0.01 11.84 17.19
N ASP A 86 0.39 12.88 17.93
CA ASP A 86 1.25 13.99 17.49
C ASP A 86 2.64 13.53 17.04
N ARG A 87 2.99 12.29 17.39
CA ARG A 87 4.28 11.68 17.07
C ARG A 87 4.25 10.85 15.79
N VAL A 88 3.09 10.55 15.20
CA VAL A 88 3.01 9.83 13.91
C VAL A 88 3.72 10.63 12.82
N LEU A 89 3.43 11.93 12.72
CA LEU A 89 4.09 12.80 11.74
C LEU A 89 5.59 12.86 11.97
N ARG A 90 6.03 13.03 13.22
CA ARG A 90 7.46 13.05 13.56
C ARG A 90 8.16 11.75 13.15
N ARG A 91 7.54 10.60 13.40
CA ARG A 91 8.09 9.30 12.99
C ARG A 91 8.14 9.16 11.48
N ALA A 92 7.08 9.57 10.77
CA ALA A 92 7.06 9.58 9.31
C ALA A 92 8.17 10.47 8.73
N VAL A 93 8.38 11.66 9.29
CA VAL A 93 9.47 12.57 8.88
C VAL A 93 10.84 11.91 9.10
N VAL A 94 11.08 11.33 10.28
CA VAL A 94 12.35 10.63 10.55
C VAL A 94 12.55 9.45 9.60
N SER A 95 11.51 8.64 9.35
CA SER A 95 11.56 7.57 8.36
C SER A 95 11.82 8.09 6.94
N GLY A 96 11.25 9.24 6.57
CA GLY A 96 11.51 9.91 5.29
C GLY A 96 12.97 10.36 5.14
N VAL A 97 13.58 10.89 6.19
CA VAL A 97 15.03 11.23 6.19
C VAL A 97 15.88 9.96 6.00
N VAL A 98 15.52 8.87 6.67
CA VAL A 98 16.19 7.57 6.50
C VAL A 98 16.09 7.10 5.04
N VAL A 99 14.90 7.15 4.45
CA VAL A 99 14.68 6.84 3.02
C VAL A 99 15.49 7.75 2.10
N LEU A 100 15.59 9.05 2.40
CA LEU A 100 16.37 10.00 1.61
C LEU A 100 17.85 9.64 1.57
N VAL A 101 18.45 9.34 2.74
CA VAL A 101 19.84 8.89 2.84
C VAL A 101 20.04 7.60 2.05
N PHE A 102 19.12 6.66 2.19
CA PHE A 102 19.16 5.41 1.45
C PHE A 102 19.07 5.58 -0.06
N ALA A 103 18.16 6.42 -0.54
CA ALA A 103 18.05 6.73 -1.96
C ALA A 103 19.34 7.36 -2.51
N ALA A 104 19.98 8.25 -1.73
CA ALA A 104 21.26 8.86 -2.10
C ALA A 104 22.39 7.81 -2.19
N LEU A 105 22.48 6.91 -1.20
CA LEU A 105 23.45 5.82 -1.20
C LEU A 105 23.24 4.85 -2.37
N ALA A 106 21.97 4.51 -2.67
CA ALA A 106 21.62 3.62 -3.77
C ALA A 106 22.06 4.17 -5.13
N ALA A 107 21.92 5.49 -5.28
CA ALA A 107 22.26 6.23 -6.48
C ALA A 107 23.77 6.42 -6.66
N ALA A 108 24.56 6.44 -5.57
CA ALA A 108 25.98 6.79 -5.60
C ALA A 108 26.82 5.89 -6.53
N HIS A 109 26.41 4.64 -6.70
CA HIS A 109 27.12 3.62 -7.47
C HIS A 109 26.36 3.19 -8.74
N ALA A 110 25.41 4.00 -9.21
CA ALA A 110 24.64 3.72 -10.42
C ALA A 110 25.13 4.56 -11.60
N ASP A 111 25.05 4.02 -12.82
CA ASP A 111 25.28 4.82 -14.03
C ASP A 111 24.18 5.88 -14.20
N ALA A 112 22.92 5.49 -13.97
CA ALA A 112 21.76 6.39 -13.96
C ALA A 112 21.45 6.90 -12.54
N ARG A 113 22.37 7.70 -11.96
CA ARG A 113 22.29 8.17 -10.56
C ARG A 113 20.96 8.84 -10.22
N VAL A 114 20.54 9.79 -11.04
CA VAL A 114 19.32 10.60 -10.79
C VAL A 114 18.06 9.75 -10.86
N ASP A 115 17.96 8.86 -11.85
CA ASP A 115 16.78 8.00 -12.03
C ASP A 115 16.67 6.97 -10.91
N ARG A 116 17.80 6.37 -10.50
CA ARG A 116 17.82 5.46 -9.36
C ARG A 116 17.46 6.18 -8.06
N PHE A 117 18.01 7.37 -7.83
CA PHE A 117 17.67 8.20 -6.67
C PHE A 117 16.17 8.45 -6.59
N ARG A 118 15.57 8.98 -7.66
CA ARG A 118 14.13 9.29 -7.74
C ARG A 118 13.28 8.03 -7.54
N SER A 119 13.67 6.92 -8.18
CA SER A 119 12.93 5.67 -8.10
C SER A 119 12.88 5.09 -6.70
N VAL A 120 14.02 5.04 -6.01
CA VAL A 120 14.11 4.53 -4.63
C VAL A 120 13.46 5.50 -3.65
N LEU A 121 13.66 6.80 -3.83
CA LEU A 121 13.09 7.83 -2.96
C LEU A 121 11.56 7.78 -2.99
N VAL A 122 10.96 7.82 -4.18
CA VAL A 122 9.49 7.83 -4.31
C VAL A 122 8.89 6.53 -3.78
N ALA A 123 9.45 5.37 -4.13
CA ALA A 123 8.99 4.09 -3.60
C ALA A 123 9.11 4.00 -2.07
N GLY A 124 10.24 4.45 -1.51
CA GLY A 124 10.45 4.46 -0.07
C GLY A 124 9.50 5.42 0.66
N LEU A 125 9.19 6.58 0.07
CA LEU A 125 8.22 7.53 0.63
C LEU A 125 6.79 6.98 0.59
N VAL A 126 6.41 6.24 -0.46
CA VAL A 126 5.14 5.49 -0.51
C VAL A 126 5.07 4.49 0.63
N GLY A 127 6.14 3.70 0.85
CA GLY A 127 6.21 2.80 2.00
C GLY A 127 6.06 3.52 3.34
N VAL A 128 6.80 4.62 3.55
CA VAL A 128 6.68 5.44 4.78
C VAL A 128 5.26 5.97 4.98
N ALA A 129 4.57 6.40 3.91
CA ALA A 129 3.19 6.87 3.99
C ALA A 129 2.24 5.74 4.41
N ILE A 130 2.38 4.53 3.84
CA ILE A 130 1.62 3.34 4.24
C ILE A 130 1.91 3.01 5.71
N GLY A 131 3.17 3.00 6.11
CA GLY A 131 3.60 2.74 7.48
C GLY A 131 3.02 3.73 8.50
N ALA A 132 3.03 5.02 8.16
CA ALA A 132 2.47 6.08 8.97
C ALA A 132 0.94 5.95 9.08
N LEU A 133 0.27 5.50 8.02
CA LEU A 133 -1.16 5.22 8.03
C LEU A 133 -1.50 4.03 8.93
N VAL A 134 -0.73 2.94 8.87
CA VAL A 134 -0.89 1.78 9.77
C VAL A 134 -0.67 2.21 11.23
N ASP A 135 0.40 2.96 11.49
CA ASP A 135 0.69 3.53 12.80
C ASP A 135 -0.47 4.38 13.33
N ALA A 136 -1.00 5.29 12.50
CA ALA A 136 -2.18 6.07 12.84
C ALA A 136 -3.41 5.20 13.11
N ALA A 137 -3.66 4.17 12.29
CA ALA A 137 -4.80 3.28 12.43
C ALA A 137 -4.74 2.47 13.73
N VAL A 138 -3.56 1.96 14.11
CA VAL A 138 -3.36 1.26 15.39
C VAL A 138 -3.75 2.15 16.57
N HIS A 139 -3.34 3.42 16.57
CA HIS A 139 -3.67 4.38 17.63
C HIS A 139 -5.12 4.89 17.58
N ALA A 140 -5.80 4.78 16.44
CA ALA A 140 -7.19 5.22 16.27
C ALA A 140 -8.18 4.09 16.59
N ARG A 141 -7.76 2.82 16.49
CA ARG A 141 -8.62 1.64 16.59
C ARG A 141 -9.41 1.53 17.88
N GLU A 142 -8.78 1.80 19.02
CA GLU A 142 -9.46 1.73 20.34
C GLU A 142 -10.60 2.73 20.44
N ARG A 143 -10.39 3.94 19.90
CA ARG A 143 -11.40 5.00 19.86
C ARG A 143 -12.49 4.68 18.84
N ALA A 144 -12.18 4.03 17.73
CA ALA A 144 -13.07 3.84 16.57
C ALA A 144 -14.17 2.75 16.72
N ALA A 145 -14.61 2.39 17.93
CA ALA A 145 -15.42 1.19 18.16
C ALA A 145 -16.80 1.13 17.45
N HIS A 146 -17.52 2.24 17.24
CA HIS A 146 -18.87 2.23 16.62
C HIS A 146 -19.20 3.50 15.80
N ALA A 147 -19.89 3.33 14.66
CA ALA A 147 -20.47 4.44 13.89
C ALA A 147 -21.89 4.79 14.37
N SER A 148 -22.28 6.07 14.26
CA SER A 148 -23.63 6.56 14.58
C SER A 148 -24.68 5.99 13.61
N VAL A 149 -25.97 6.00 14.00
CA VAL A 149 -27.07 5.54 13.14
C VAL A 149 -27.17 6.36 11.85
N ARG A 150 -27.02 7.68 11.93
CA ARG A 150 -27.04 8.58 10.76
C ARG A 150 -25.86 8.31 9.82
N SER A 151 -24.67 8.11 10.37
CA SER A 151 -23.47 7.74 9.59
C SER A 151 -23.64 6.40 8.88
N LYS A 152 -24.27 5.41 9.51
CA LYS A 152 -24.57 4.12 8.90
C LYS A 152 -25.57 4.23 7.74
N ARG A 153 -26.61 5.06 7.87
CA ARG A 153 -27.57 5.28 6.77
C ARG A 153 -26.88 5.89 5.54
N VAL A 154 -26.08 6.94 5.74
CA VAL A 154 -25.32 7.56 4.65
C VAL A 154 -24.31 6.57 4.05
N ALA A 155 -23.60 5.81 4.89
CA ALA A 155 -22.66 4.79 4.43
C ALA A 155 -23.35 3.68 3.60
N TRP A 156 -24.58 3.28 3.95
CA TRP A 156 -25.35 2.33 3.14
C TRP A 156 -25.76 2.91 1.78
N THR A 157 -26.18 4.17 1.72
CA THR A 157 -26.48 4.83 0.44
C THR A 157 -25.24 4.89 -0.45
N ILE A 158 -24.10 5.32 0.12
CA ILE A 158 -22.84 5.37 -0.62
C ILE A 158 -22.41 3.95 -1.05
N ALA A 159 -22.56 2.96 -0.19
CA ALA A 159 -22.23 1.56 -0.50
C ALA A 159 -23.13 0.99 -1.61
N ALA A 160 -24.42 1.33 -1.65
CA ALA A 160 -25.31 0.91 -2.71
C ALA A 160 -24.90 1.55 -4.05
N CYS A 161 -24.68 2.87 -4.08
CA CYS A 161 -24.21 3.57 -5.28
C CYS A 161 -22.86 3.02 -5.77
N TYR A 162 -21.91 2.85 -4.85
CA TYR A 162 -20.60 2.26 -5.15
C TYR A 162 -20.73 0.83 -5.65
N GLY A 163 -21.56 0.01 -5.04
CA GLY A 163 -21.82 -1.37 -5.47
C GLY A 163 -22.35 -1.44 -6.90
N VAL A 164 -23.26 -0.53 -7.28
CA VAL A 164 -23.73 -0.41 -8.67
C VAL A 164 -22.56 -0.06 -9.60
N VAL A 165 -21.71 0.91 -9.24
CA VAL A 165 -20.54 1.26 -10.05
C VAL A 165 -19.58 0.07 -10.20
N VAL A 166 -19.31 -0.67 -9.12
CA VAL A 166 -18.47 -1.88 -9.15
C VAL A 166 -19.05 -2.92 -10.09
N VAL A 167 -20.36 -3.20 -10.01
CA VAL A 167 -21.00 -4.17 -10.92
C VAL A 167 -20.89 -3.70 -12.37
N LEU A 168 -21.22 -2.45 -12.67
CA LEU A 168 -21.14 -1.90 -14.02
C LEU A 168 -19.72 -2.01 -14.61
N VAL A 169 -18.71 -1.70 -13.80
CA VAL A 169 -17.30 -1.81 -14.20
C VAL A 169 -16.88 -3.28 -14.36
N ALA A 170 -17.27 -4.15 -13.42
CA ALA A 170 -16.91 -5.55 -13.42
C ALA A 170 -17.54 -6.32 -14.59
N THR A 171 -18.74 -5.94 -15.01
CA THR A 171 -19.45 -6.55 -16.15
C THR A 171 -19.23 -5.81 -17.47
N ALA A 172 -18.37 -4.80 -17.51
CA ALA A 172 -18.07 -4.08 -18.75
C ALA A 172 -17.32 -5.01 -19.72
N GLY A 173 -17.85 -5.16 -20.94
CA GLY A 173 -17.30 -6.05 -21.98
C GLY A 173 -15.87 -5.74 -22.43
N SER A 174 -15.43 -4.49 -22.25
CA SER A 174 -14.08 -4.03 -22.56
C SER A 174 -13.35 -3.54 -21.31
N PRO A 175 -12.00 -3.55 -21.30
CA PRO A 175 -11.22 -2.84 -20.28
C PRO A 175 -11.64 -1.38 -20.15
N VAL A 176 -11.74 -0.88 -18.91
CA VAL A 176 -12.23 0.48 -18.60
C VAL A 176 -11.37 1.57 -19.25
N ASP A 177 -10.09 1.27 -19.39
CA ASP A 177 -9.04 2.12 -19.90
C ASP A 177 -8.85 2.02 -21.43
N GLY A 178 -9.52 1.10 -22.11
CA GLY A 178 -9.31 0.83 -23.54
C GLY A 178 -9.44 2.08 -24.42
N GLY A 179 -10.40 2.97 -24.12
CA GLY A 179 -10.59 4.24 -24.83
C GLY A 179 -9.59 5.35 -24.48
N ILE A 180 -8.95 5.28 -23.31
CA ILE A 180 -8.03 6.32 -22.79
C ILE A 180 -6.56 5.90 -22.83
N ARG A 181 -6.26 4.64 -23.14
CA ARG A 181 -4.90 4.08 -23.17
C ARG A 181 -3.89 4.93 -23.95
N PRO A 182 -4.18 5.43 -25.17
CA PRO A 182 -3.22 6.29 -25.89
C PRO A 182 -2.94 7.62 -25.18
N TRP A 183 -3.90 8.15 -24.42
CA TRP A 183 -3.71 9.35 -23.60
C TRP A 183 -2.89 9.04 -22.35
N LEU A 184 -3.17 7.91 -21.68
CA LEU A 184 -2.39 7.44 -20.53
C LEU A 184 -0.93 7.21 -20.90
N THR A 185 -0.64 6.51 -22.00
CA THR A 185 0.74 6.28 -22.45
C THR A 185 1.47 7.60 -22.74
N ARG A 186 0.79 8.57 -23.36
CA ARG A 186 1.37 9.91 -23.60
C ARG A 186 1.62 10.67 -22.30
N ALA A 187 0.70 10.60 -21.35
CA ALA A 187 0.83 11.23 -20.04
C ALA A 187 1.97 10.62 -19.22
N ILE A 188 2.09 9.28 -19.21
CA ILE A 188 3.19 8.54 -18.56
C ILE A 188 4.53 8.95 -19.18
N ALA A 189 4.62 8.96 -20.51
CA ALA A 189 5.83 9.39 -21.21
C ALA A 189 6.18 10.86 -20.91
N ALA A 190 5.20 11.74 -20.78
CA ALA A 190 5.42 13.11 -20.34
C ALA A 190 5.92 13.18 -18.90
N GLY A 191 5.35 12.38 -18.00
CA GLY A 191 5.83 12.24 -16.62
C GLY A 191 7.28 11.80 -16.55
N HIS A 192 7.69 10.79 -17.33
CA HIS A 192 9.09 10.35 -17.39
C HIS A 192 10.02 11.46 -17.86
N ARG A 193 9.62 12.27 -18.86
CA ARG A 193 10.39 13.46 -19.28
C ARG A 193 10.53 14.52 -18.19
N LEU A 194 9.54 14.62 -17.29
CA LEU A 194 9.57 15.52 -16.13
C LEU A 194 10.29 14.92 -14.91
N GLY A 195 10.80 13.68 -15.01
CA GLY A 195 11.53 13.01 -13.95
C GLY A 195 10.70 12.10 -13.05
N ALA A 196 9.51 11.68 -13.47
CA ALA A 196 8.80 10.61 -12.79
C ALA A 196 9.64 9.31 -12.78
N PRO A 197 9.53 8.47 -11.73
CA PRO A 197 10.24 7.21 -11.66
C PRO A 197 10.00 6.32 -12.88
N THR A 198 11.03 5.60 -13.32
CA THR A 198 10.94 4.72 -14.49
C THR A 198 10.03 3.51 -14.27
N TRP A 199 9.79 3.13 -13.01
CA TRP A 199 8.82 2.10 -12.66
C TRP A 199 7.36 2.57 -12.74
N LEU A 200 7.11 3.89 -12.88
CA LEU A 200 5.76 4.43 -13.04
C LEU A 200 5.34 4.25 -14.51
N GLY A 201 5.13 2.99 -14.90
CA GLY A 201 4.64 2.60 -16.22
C GLY A 201 3.13 2.45 -16.28
N TYR A 202 2.64 1.82 -17.35
CA TYR A 202 1.22 1.55 -17.52
C TYR A 202 0.66 0.64 -16.43
N ASP A 203 1.32 -0.50 -16.19
CA ASP A 203 0.92 -1.49 -15.19
C ASP A 203 0.88 -0.89 -13.78
N ALA A 204 1.79 0.03 -13.46
CA ALA A 204 1.79 0.75 -12.19
C ALA A 204 0.57 1.67 -12.03
N VAL A 205 0.17 2.34 -13.12
CA VAL A 205 -1.03 3.18 -13.15
C VAL A 205 -2.28 2.33 -13.04
N GLU A 206 -2.37 1.23 -13.78
CA GLU A 206 -3.50 0.28 -13.74
C GLU A 206 -3.66 -0.33 -12.35
N PHE A 207 -2.58 -0.87 -11.77
CA PHE A 207 -2.56 -1.41 -10.41
C PHE A 207 -3.00 -0.35 -9.39
N THR A 208 -2.44 0.86 -9.47
CA THR A 208 -2.78 1.95 -8.54
C THR A 208 -4.22 2.40 -8.70
N ALA A 209 -4.75 2.44 -9.93
CA ALA A 209 -6.14 2.77 -10.20
C ALA A 209 -7.09 1.75 -9.56
N ASN A 210 -6.77 0.46 -9.65
CA ASN A 210 -7.55 -0.60 -9.00
C ASN A 210 -7.48 -0.50 -7.46
N VAL A 211 -6.31 -0.22 -6.89
CA VAL A 211 -6.18 0.09 -5.44
C VAL A 211 -7.09 1.25 -5.03
N VAL A 212 -7.07 2.36 -5.76
CA VAL A 212 -7.90 3.53 -5.46
C VAL A 212 -9.39 3.19 -5.63
N PHE A 213 -9.74 2.48 -6.70
CA PHE A 213 -11.12 2.07 -7.00
C PHE A 213 -11.71 1.19 -5.90
N PHE A 214 -10.91 0.31 -5.30
CA PHE A 214 -11.35 -0.59 -4.23
C PHE A 214 -11.21 -0.01 -2.81
N THR A 215 -10.54 1.14 -2.65
CA THR A 215 -10.41 1.83 -1.35
C THR A 215 -11.76 2.15 -0.69
N PRO A 216 -12.79 2.65 -1.41
CA PRO A 216 -14.13 2.84 -0.84
C PRO A 216 -14.73 1.57 -0.22
N PHE A 217 -14.48 0.38 -0.80
CA PHE A 217 -15.00 -0.88 -0.26
C PHE A 217 -14.58 -1.09 1.20
N GLY A 218 -13.26 -1.06 1.46
CA GLY A 218 -12.73 -1.26 2.80
C GLY A 218 -13.12 -0.16 3.78
N PHE A 219 -13.16 1.09 3.29
CA PHE A 219 -13.57 2.24 4.08
C PHE A 219 -15.03 2.11 4.55
N LEU A 220 -15.94 1.80 3.63
CA LEU A 220 -17.36 1.63 3.92
C LEU A 220 -17.60 0.42 4.82
N ALA A 221 -16.85 -0.68 4.65
CA ALA A 221 -16.92 -1.83 5.55
C ALA A 221 -16.62 -1.43 7.01
N VAL A 222 -15.59 -0.59 7.24
CA VAL A 222 -15.30 -0.08 8.59
C VAL A 222 -16.39 0.86 9.11
N LEU A 223 -16.94 1.73 8.28
CA LEU A 223 -18.03 2.61 8.69
C LEU A 223 -19.31 1.84 9.05
N LEU A 224 -19.63 0.78 8.31
CA LEU A 224 -20.84 -0.01 8.51
C LEU A 224 -20.71 -0.99 9.69
N LEU A 225 -19.57 -1.69 9.77
CA LEU A 225 -19.35 -2.79 10.71
C LEU A 225 -18.57 -2.37 11.97
N GLY A 226 -17.97 -1.18 11.96
CA GLY A 226 -17.12 -0.65 13.03
C GLY A 226 -15.68 -1.17 12.99
N ALA A 227 -14.76 -0.44 13.63
CA ALA A 227 -13.32 -0.77 13.61
C ALA A 227 -12.96 -2.08 14.33
N ARG A 228 -13.87 -2.69 15.11
CA ARG A 228 -13.63 -4.02 15.70
C ARG A 228 -13.65 -5.14 14.66
N ARG A 229 -14.41 -4.96 13.58
CA ARG A 229 -14.60 -5.94 12.49
C ARG A 229 -13.83 -5.54 11.23
N TRP A 230 -12.73 -4.81 11.39
CA TRP A 230 -11.88 -4.33 10.30
C TRP A 230 -11.45 -5.45 9.33
N TRP A 231 -11.21 -6.65 9.85
CA TRP A 231 -10.82 -7.82 9.07
C TRP A 231 -11.88 -8.23 8.04
N VAL A 232 -13.16 -7.92 8.27
CA VAL A 232 -14.25 -8.19 7.32
C VAL A 232 -14.08 -7.35 6.05
N GLY A 233 -13.62 -6.10 6.18
CA GLY A 233 -13.33 -5.27 5.00
C GLY A 233 -12.17 -5.83 4.16
N MET A 234 -11.14 -6.38 4.81
CA MET A 234 -10.00 -6.98 4.10
C MET A 234 -10.37 -8.31 3.44
N LEU A 235 -10.95 -9.25 4.20
CA LEU A 235 -11.35 -10.55 3.68
C LEU A 235 -12.47 -10.42 2.64
N GLY A 236 -13.44 -9.55 2.90
CA GLY A 236 -14.51 -9.26 1.95
C GLY A 236 -13.98 -8.67 0.66
N GLY A 237 -12.95 -7.80 0.72
CA GLY A 237 -12.37 -7.22 -0.48
C GLY A 237 -11.66 -8.25 -1.35
N PHE A 238 -10.89 -9.15 -0.71
CA PHE A 238 -10.27 -10.29 -1.38
C PHE A 238 -11.31 -11.20 -2.04
N VAL A 239 -12.34 -11.62 -1.29
CA VAL A 239 -13.40 -12.50 -1.81
C VAL A 239 -14.13 -11.86 -2.99
N VAL A 240 -14.55 -10.60 -2.84
CA VAL A 240 -15.23 -9.88 -3.94
C VAL A 240 -14.33 -9.77 -5.16
N SER A 241 -13.04 -9.49 -4.98
CA SER A 241 -12.13 -9.42 -6.11
C SER A 241 -11.96 -10.76 -6.83
N VAL A 242 -11.82 -11.87 -6.09
CA VAL A 242 -11.77 -13.22 -6.69
C VAL A 242 -13.08 -13.53 -7.44
N CYS A 243 -14.23 -13.14 -6.88
CA CYS A 243 -15.52 -13.29 -7.57
C CYS A 243 -15.59 -12.47 -8.86
N ILE A 244 -15.11 -11.23 -8.86
CA ILE A 244 -15.06 -10.37 -10.06
C ILE A 244 -14.21 -11.04 -11.15
N GLU A 245 -12.97 -11.43 -10.82
CA GLU A 245 -12.08 -12.11 -11.77
C GLU A 245 -12.67 -13.41 -12.31
N THR A 246 -13.31 -14.20 -11.44
CA THR A 246 -13.97 -15.45 -11.83
C THR A 246 -15.14 -15.19 -12.80
N VAL A 247 -15.97 -14.19 -12.52
CA VAL A 247 -17.07 -13.80 -13.42
C VAL A 247 -16.53 -13.31 -14.75
N GLN A 248 -15.47 -12.49 -14.74
CA GLN A 248 -14.84 -12.00 -15.96
C GLN A 248 -14.28 -13.14 -16.81
N ALA A 249 -13.54 -14.07 -16.21
CA ALA A 249 -12.96 -15.19 -16.92
C ALA A 249 -14.00 -16.18 -17.49
N LEU A 250 -15.12 -16.38 -16.79
CA LEU A 250 -16.15 -17.34 -17.22
C LEU A 250 -17.16 -16.75 -18.22
N PHE A 251 -17.43 -15.45 -18.14
CA PHE A 251 -18.56 -14.84 -18.85
C PHE A 251 -18.19 -13.70 -19.80
N LEU A 252 -16.95 -13.19 -19.77
CA LEU A 252 -16.52 -12.07 -20.61
C LEU A 252 -15.35 -12.50 -21.51
N PRO A 253 -15.61 -12.87 -22.79
CA PRO A 253 -14.60 -13.46 -23.69
C PRO A 253 -13.37 -12.57 -23.96
N ALA A 254 -13.49 -11.26 -23.74
CA ALA A 254 -12.42 -10.29 -23.93
C ALA A 254 -11.64 -9.99 -22.63
N ARG A 255 -11.97 -10.65 -21.52
CA ARG A 255 -11.31 -10.47 -20.22
C ARG A 255 -10.67 -11.78 -19.75
N PHE A 256 -9.51 -11.66 -19.13
CA PHE A 256 -8.78 -12.78 -18.55
C PHE A 256 -8.64 -12.56 -17.05
N ALA A 257 -8.70 -13.64 -16.27
CA ALA A 257 -8.46 -13.55 -14.82
C ALA A 257 -7.03 -13.06 -14.55
N SER A 258 -6.91 -12.05 -13.70
CA SER A 258 -5.67 -11.40 -13.36
C SER A 258 -5.39 -11.48 -11.86
N VAL A 259 -4.27 -12.11 -11.49
CA VAL A 259 -3.81 -12.12 -10.10
C VAL A 259 -3.42 -10.71 -9.64
N ASP A 260 -2.93 -9.89 -10.56
CA ASP A 260 -2.54 -8.51 -10.29
C ASP A 260 -3.75 -7.67 -9.88
N ASP A 261 -4.93 -7.92 -10.48
CA ASP A 261 -6.18 -7.25 -10.12
C ASP A 261 -6.69 -7.70 -8.74
N VAL A 262 -6.59 -8.99 -8.41
CA VAL A 262 -6.90 -9.48 -7.05
C VAL A 262 -6.01 -8.81 -6.02
N LEU A 263 -4.71 -8.72 -6.29
CA LEU A 263 -3.75 -8.08 -5.40
C LEU A 263 -4.02 -6.57 -5.26
N ALA A 264 -4.29 -5.87 -6.36
CA ALA A 264 -4.58 -4.45 -6.38
C ALA A 264 -5.87 -4.13 -5.61
N ASN A 265 -6.96 -4.84 -5.91
CA ASN A 265 -8.25 -4.64 -5.25
C ASN A 265 -8.19 -4.99 -3.77
N THR A 266 -7.51 -6.09 -3.41
CA THR A 266 -7.28 -6.45 -2.00
C THR A 266 -6.46 -5.38 -1.28
N SER A 267 -5.41 -4.85 -1.92
CA SER A 267 -4.61 -3.75 -1.38
C SER A 267 -5.44 -2.47 -1.20
N GLY A 268 -6.34 -2.18 -2.14
CA GLY A 268 -7.35 -1.13 -2.02
C GLY A 268 -8.28 -1.33 -0.82
N ALA A 269 -8.82 -2.53 -0.64
CA ALA A 269 -9.65 -2.85 0.53
C ALA A 269 -8.88 -2.65 1.84
N VAL A 270 -7.62 -3.07 1.91
CA VAL A 270 -6.75 -2.83 3.09
C VAL A 270 -6.56 -1.34 3.32
N LEU A 271 -6.21 -0.57 2.28
CA LEU A 271 -6.04 0.88 2.36
C LEU A 271 -7.31 1.56 2.87
N GLY A 272 -8.47 1.18 2.33
CA GLY A 272 -9.78 1.64 2.75
C GLY A 272 -10.06 1.37 4.23
N VAL A 273 -9.78 0.16 4.69
CA VAL A 273 -9.92 -0.22 6.10
C VAL A 273 -9.06 0.67 7.00
N LEU A 274 -7.79 0.87 6.65
CA LEU A 274 -6.88 1.72 7.42
C LEU A 274 -7.38 3.16 7.51
N VAL A 275 -7.78 3.75 6.37
CA VAL A 275 -8.36 5.09 6.30
C VAL A 275 -9.64 5.17 7.15
N GLY A 276 -10.52 4.17 7.05
CA GLY A 276 -11.77 4.12 7.80
C GLY A 276 -11.57 4.11 9.31
N ILE A 277 -10.59 3.33 9.78
CA ILE A 277 -10.23 3.27 11.21
C ILE A 277 -9.73 4.64 11.69
N VAL A 278 -8.85 5.28 10.92
CA VAL A 278 -8.29 6.59 11.27
C VAL A 278 -9.36 7.66 11.31
N VAL A 279 -10.21 7.74 10.29
CA VAL A 279 -11.31 8.72 10.21
C VAL A 279 -12.27 8.54 11.39
N LEU A 280 -12.73 7.32 11.64
CA LEU A 280 -13.67 7.04 12.73
C LEU A 280 -13.06 7.34 14.11
N GLY A 281 -11.77 7.07 14.30
CA GLY A 281 -11.08 7.41 15.55
C GLY A 281 -10.88 8.92 15.74
N ARG A 282 -10.64 9.70 14.68
CA ARG A 282 -10.53 11.16 14.75
C ARG A 282 -11.86 11.84 15.04
N VAL A 283 -12.93 11.45 14.34
CA VAL A 283 -14.27 12.00 14.56
C VAL A 283 -14.71 11.86 16.02
N ARG A 284 -14.36 10.74 16.66
CA ARG A 284 -14.67 10.50 18.07
C ARG A 284 -13.80 11.27 19.05
N ALA A 285 -12.53 11.49 18.73
CA ALA A 285 -11.66 12.33 19.54
C ALA A 285 -12.20 13.77 19.59
N SER A 286 -12.54 14.33 18.44
CA SER A 286 -13.12 15.68 18.35
C SER A 286 -14.46 15.81 19.08
N ALA A 287 -15.27 14.76 19.13
CA ALA A 287 -16.53 14.75 19.88
C ALA A 287 -16.34 14.65 21.41
N ALA A 288 -15.19 14.12 21.87
CA ALA A 288 -14.84 14.05 23.28
C ALA A 288 -14.17 15.33 23.79
N ASP A 289 -13.40 16.02 22.94
CA ASP A 289 -12.72 17.28 23.29
C ASP A 289 -13.68 18.49 23.30
N GLY A 290 -14.88 18.36 22.72
CA GLY A 290 -15.91 19.40 22.66
C GLY A 290 -17.00 19.29 23.74
N GLN A 291 -16.85 18.37 24.70
CA GLN A 291 -17.69 18.23 25.90
C GLN A 291 -16.91 18.67 27.13
#